data_AF-A0A840QJG3-F1
#
_entry.id   AF-A0A840QJG3-F1
#
_cell.length_a   1.000
_cell.length_b   1.000
_cell.length_c   1.000
_cell.angle_alpha   90.00
_cell.angle_beta   90.00
_cell.angle_gamma   90.00
#
_symmetry.space_group_name_H-M   'P 1'
#
loop_
_entity.id
_entity.type
_entity.pdbx_description
1 polymer ?
#
loop_
_entity_poly.entity_id
_entity_poly.type
_entity_poly.pdbx_seq_one_letter_code
_entity_poly.pdbx_strand_id
1 'polypeptide(L)' 'MKLAFLGTTSTGGQCPNLYETDRDTYVIQGYKITDPDAQATLHDRGMPETETAVEIPKALLDFAPRNTA' A
#
# COMPACT_ATOMS: atom_id res chain seq x y z
N MET A 1 12.34 -11.18 -5.86
CA MET A 1 11.34 -10.18 -6.24
C MET A 1 12.10 -8.98 -6.74
N LYS A 2 11.81 -8.52 -7.96
CA LYS A 2 12.30 -7.25 -8.48
C LYS A 2 11.20 -6.21 -8.33
N LEU A 3 11.58 -4.95 -8.08
CA LEU A 3 10.65 -3.84 -7.89
C LEU A 3 10.89 -2.77 -8.95
N ALA A 4 9.83 -2.39 -9.66
CA ALA A 4 9.81 -1.23 -10.55
C ALA A 4 9.02 -0.11 -9.88
N PHE A 5 9.61 1.08 -9.77
CA PHE A 5 8.94 2.23 -9.16
C PHE A 5 7.85 2.78 -10.09
N LEU A 6 6.62 2.89 -9.57
CA LEU A 6 5.47 3.42 -10.31
C LEU A 6 5.19 4.89 -9.98
N GLY A 7 5.37 5.28 -8.72
CA GLY A 7 5.12 6.67 -8.34
C GLY A 7 5.11 6.93 -6.85
N THR A 8 5.06 8.23 -6.53
CA THR A 8 4.96 8.76 -5.18
C THR A 8 4.06 9.97 -5.20
N THR A 9 3.40 10.22 -4.07
CA THR A 9 2.63 11.45 -3.85
C THR A 9 3.45 12.52 -3.09
N SER A 10 4.77 12.32 -2.93
CA SER A 10 5.66 13.31 -2.29
C SER A 10 6.09 14.42 -3.21
N THR A 11 6.11 15.61 -2.63
CA THR A 11 6.93 16.72 -3.11
C THR A 11 8.16 16.98 -2.23
N GLY A 12 8.39 16.25 -1.13
CA GLY A 12 9.36 16.64 -0.10
C GLY A 12 10.12 15.52 0.66
N GLY A 13 10.05 14.26 0.23
CA GLY A 13 10.98 13.20 0.69
C GLY A 13 10.45 12.24 1.76
N GLN A 14 9.25 12.47 2.31
CA GLN A 14 8.56 11.47 3.13
C GLN A 14 7.20 11.17 2.53
N CYS A 15 7.09 10.10 1.76
CA CYS A 15 5.81 9.69 1.19
C CYS A 15 5.72 8.21 0.88
N PRO A 16 4.48 7.73 0.75
CA PRO A 16 4.22 6.39 0.28
C PRO A 16 4.66 6.24 -1.17
N ASN A 17 5.22 5.08 -1.46
CA ASN A 17 5.74 4.69 -2.75
C ASN A 17 4.99 3.46 -3.24
N LEU A 18 4.66 3.46 -4.53
CA LEU A 18 4.08 2.31 -5.20
C LEU A 18 5.14 1.67 -6.10
N TYR A 19 5.27 0.36 -5.98
CA TYR A 19 6.14 -0.46 -6.82
C TYR A 19 5.35 -1.59 -7.44
N GLU A 20 5.62 -1.89 -8.70
CA GLU A 20 5.20 -3.12 -9.37
C GLU A 20 6.28 -4.20 -9.18
N THR A 21 5.85 -5.44 -8.98
CA THR A 21 6.76 -6.57 -8.89
C THR A 21 6.82 -7.36 -10.19
N ASP A 22 7.90 -8.12 -10.38
CA ASP A 22 8.04 -9.10 -11.46
C ASP A 22 7.10 -10.33 -11.34
N ARG A 23 6.08 -10.25 -10.48
CA ARG A 23 5.13 -11.33 -10.15
C ARG A 23 3.67 -10.92 -10.31
N ASP A 24 3.40 -9.84 -11.05
CA ASP A 24 2.04 -9.29 -11.24
C ASP A 24 1.36 -8.93 -9.89
N THR A 25 2.14 -8.32 -8.99
CA THR A 25 1.65 -7.79 -7.71
C THR A 25 2.27 -6.43 -7.42
N TYR A 26 1.71 -5.71 -6.45
CA TYR A 26 2.25 -4.44 -5.98
C TYR A 26 2.93 -4.56 -4.62
N VAL A 27 3.96 -3.74 -4.41
CA VAL A 27 4.51 -3.43 -3.09
C VAL A 27 4.22 -1.96 -2.81
N ILE A 28 3.67 -1.69 -1.64
CA ILE A 28 3.23 -0.36 -1.23
C ILE A 28 3.91 0.01 0.08
N GLN A 29 4.56 1.16 0.11
CA GLN A 29 4.97 1.82 1.35
C GLN A 29 3.86 2.76 1.80
N GLY A 30 3.53 2.78 3.08
CA GLY A 30 2.54 3.68 3.68
C GLY A 30 2.79 3.91 5.17
N TYR A 31 1.83 4.53 5.84
CA TYR A 31 1.88 4.77 7.28
C TYR A 31 1.27 3.58 8.02
N LYS A 32 2.00 2.98 8.95
CA LYS A 32 1.47 1.85 9.74
C LYS A 32 0.21 2.28 10.48
N ILE A 33 -0.86 1.50 10.33
CA ILE A 33 -2.10 1.72 11.08
C ILE A 33 -1.89 1.30 12.54
N THR A 34 -2.02 2.24 13.47
CA THR A 34 -1.92 2.01 14.92
C THR A 34 -3.21 2.31 15.68
N ASP A 35 -4.25 2.75 14.96
CA ASP A 35 -5.57 3.01 15.54
C ASP A 35 -6.23 1.67 15.95
N PRO A 36 -6.59 1.49 17.23
CA PRO A 36 -7.14 0.22 17.71
C PRO A 36 -8.46 -0.18 17.05
N ASP A 37 -9.34 0.78 16.75
CA ASP A 37 -10.66 0.51 16.15
C ASP A 37 -10.50 0.09 14.68
N ALA A 38 -9.57 0.72 13.96
CA ALA A 38 -9.19 0.33 12.61
C ALA A 38 -8.56 -1.08 12.59
N GLN A 39 -7.67 -1.39 13.53
CA GLN A 39 -7.09 -2.73 13.65
C GLN A 39 -8.15 -3.78 13.95
N ALA A 40 -9.05 -3.54 14.90
CA ALA A 40 -10.16 -4.43 15.21
C ALA A 40 -11.02 -4.70 13.96
N THR A 41 -11.33 -3.66 13.18
CA THR A 41 -12.06 -3.79 11.92
C THR A 41 -11.33 -4.69 10.91
N LEU A 42 -10.00 -4.59 10.83
CA LEU A 42 -9.18 -5.45 9.95
C LEU A 42 -9.14 -6.90 10.44
N HIS A 43 -9.01 -7.11 11.76
CA HIS A 43 -9.02 -8.44 12.37
C HIS A 43 -10.39 -9.13 12.24
N ASP A 44 -11.50 -8.39 12.38
CA ASP A 44 -12.86 -8.89 12.13
C ASP A 44 -13.06 -9.34 10.67
N ARG A 45 -12.31 -8.77 9.73
CA ARG A 45 -12.26 -9.17 8.32
C ARG A 45 -11.28 -10.33 8.05
N GLY A 46 -10.60 -10.83 9.07
CA GLY A 46 -9.72 -11.98 9.02
C GLY A 46 -8.23 -11.66 8.87
N MET A 47 -7.80 -10.41 9.06
CA MET A 47 -6.37 -10.08 9.09
C MET A 47 -5.72 -10.76 10.31
N PRO A 48 -4.69 -11.62 10.14
CA PRO A 48 -4.01 -12.25 11.27
C PRO A 48 -3.08 -11.26 12.00
N GLU A 49 -2.80 -11.55 13.28
CA GLU A 49 -1.87 -10.78 14.13
C GLU A 49 -0.43 -10.69 13.58
N THR A 50 -0.05 -11.62 12.69
CA THR A 50 1.27 -11.61 12.04
C THR A 50 1.36 -10.63 10.88
N GLU A 51 0.24 -10.07 10.43
CA GLU A 51 0.17 -9.10 9.35
C GLU A 51 0.06 -7.66 9.88
N THR A 52 0.40 -6.69 9.05
CA THR A 52 0.23 -5.26 9.36
C THR A 52 -0.37 -4.56 8.15
N ALA A 53 -1.22 -3.59 8.40
CA ALA A 53 -1.76 -2.72 7.36
C ALA A 53 -1.09 -1.35 7.37
N VAL A 54 -1.06 -0.72 6.21
CA VAL A 54 -0.60 0.65 6.03
C VAL A 54 -1.68 1.50 5.38
N GLU A 55 -1.75 2.76 5.77
CA GLU A 55 -2.58 3.77 5.13
C GLU A 55 -1.79 4.52 4.06
N ILE A 56 -2.45 4.80 2.94
CA ILE A 56 -1.91 5.56 1.81
C ILE A 56 -2.92 6.61 1.33
N PRO A 57 -2.46 7.75 0.78
CA PRO A 57 -3.30 8.66 0.02
C PRO A 57 -3.91 7.96 -1.18
N LYS A 58 -5.20 8.19 -1.44
CA LYS A 58 -5.93 7.62 -2.59
C LYS A 58 -5.24 7.90 -3.93
N ALA A 59 -4.69 9.11 -4.09
CA ALA A 59 -3.97 9.54 -5.30
C ALA A 59 -2.73 8.68 -5.63
N LEU A 60 -2.21 7.90 -4.68
CA LEU A 60 -1.12 6.96 -4.97
C LEU A 60 -1.55 5.86 -5.93
N LEU A 61 -2.83 5.47 -5.92
CA LEU A 61 -3.36 4.44 -6.81
C LEU A 61 -3.51 4.93 -8.25
N ASP A 62 -3.44 6.23 -8.51
CA ASP A 62 -3.45 6.77 -9.88
C ASP A 62 -2.19 6.37 -10.67
N PHE A 63 -1.11 5.97 -9.97
CA PHE A 63 0.10 5.44 -10.58
C PHE A 63 0.02 3.94 -10.89
N ALA A 64 -0.99 3.22 -10.36
CA ALA A 64 -1.17 1.81 -10.67
C ALA A 64 -1.76 1.66 -12.08
N PRO A 65 -1.14 0.85 -12.96
CA PRO A 65 -1.75 0.48 -14.22
C PRO A 65 -3.20 -0.02 -14.01
N ARG A 66 -4.16 0.59 -14.72
CA ARG A 66 -5.51 0.03 -14.78
C ARG A 66 -5.42 -1.27 -15.55
N ASN A 67 -5.86 -2.37 -14.93
CA ASN A 67 -5.96 -3.64 -15.63
C ASN A 67 -6.96 -3.48 -16.79
N THR A 68 -6.45 -3.34 -18.01
CA THR A 68 -7.28 -3.34 -19.21
C THR A 68 -7.57 -4.81 -19.51
N ALA A 69 -8.74 -5.26 -19.04
CA ALA A 69 -9.33 -6.52 -19.47
C ALA A 69 -9.60 -6.51 -20.99
#